data_AF-A0A165WQW1-F1
#
_entry.id   AF-A0A165WQW1-F1
#
_cell.length_a   1.000
_cell.length_b   1.000
_cell.length_c   1.000
_cell.angle_alpha   90.00
_cell.angle_beta   90.00
_cell.angle_gamma   90.00
#
_symmetry.space_group_name_H-M   'P 1'
#
loop_
_entity.id
_entity.type
_entity.pdbx_description
1 polymer ?
#
loop_
_entity_poly.entity_id
_entity_poly.type
_entity_poly.pdbx_seq_one_letter_code
_entity_poly.pdbx_strand_id
1 'polypeptide(L)'
;MDPLLSGYSVIIADEAHERTLRTDLILSRLKDIQRIRNQKTRPLKVVIMSATLDAEKFSAYFNGAKIVYVQGRQYPVKIYYTSEPQQDFLEAGLKTFFQLH
;
A
#
# COMPACT_ATOMS: atom_id res chain seq x y z
N MET A 1 1.33 3.90 -27.32
CA MET A 1 1.45 4.02 -25.85
C MET A 1 2.80 4.62 -25.52
N ASP A 2 2.90 5.51 -24.53
CA ASP A 2 4.16 6.13 -24.08
C ASP A 2 4.86 5.22 -23.05
N PRO A 3 5.94 4.51 -23.43
CA PRO A 3 6.59 3.52 -22.57
C PRO A 3 7.43 4.16 -21.44
N LEU A 4 7.69 5.47 -21.51
CA LEU A 4 8.50 6.20 -20.52
C LEU A 4 7.65 7.06 -19.59
N LEU A 5 6.32 7.09 -19.77
CA LEU A 5 5.42 7.87 -18.94
C LEU A 5 5.83 9.36 -18.91
N SER A 6 6.28 9.88 -20.04
CA SER A 6 6.83 11.23 -20.22
C SER A 6 5.87 12.35 -19.82
N GLY A 7 4.55 12.10 -19.91
CA GLY A 7 3.50 13.00 -19.42
C GLY A 7 3.49 13.18 -17.90
N TYR A 8 4.09 12.27 -17.15
CA TYR A 8 4.06 12.26 -15.69
C TYR A 8 5.42 12.64 -15.09
N SER A 9 5.41 13.48 -14.06
CA SER A 9 6.59 13.81 -13.25
C SER A 9 6.68 12.97 -11.97
N VAL A 10 5.52 12.55 -11.45
CA VAL A 10 5.39 11.75 -10.23
C VAL A 10 4.37 10.64 -10.47
N ILE A 11 4.64 9.46 -9.95
CA ILE A 11 3.70 8.34 -9.87
C ILE A 11 3.62 7.87 -8.42
N ILE A 12 2.40 7.62 -7.95
CA ILE A 12 2.12 7.11 -6.61
C ILE A 12 1.54 5.71 -6.76
N ALA A 13 2.19 4.73 -6.12
CA ALA A 13 1.68 3.37 -5.98
C ALA A 13 1.13 3.23 -4.56
N ASP A 14 -0.18 3.12 -4.44
CA ASP A 14 -0.88 2.98 -3.17
C ASP A 14 -1.12 1.51 -2.81
N GLU A 15 -1.37 1.24 -1.53
CA GLU A 15 -1.64 -0.09 -0.98
C GLU A 15 -0.67 -1.19 -1.41
N ALA A 16 0.62 -0.83 -1.48
CA ALA A 16 1.67 -1.77 -1.86
C ALA A 16 1.76 -2.99 -0.90
N HIS A 17 1.15 -2.88 0.27
CA HIS A 17 1.07 -3.94 1.26
C HIS A 17 0.15 -5.11 0.87
N GLU A 18 -0.79 -4.93 -0.06
CA GLU A 18 -1.68 -6.01 -0.53
C GLU A 18 -0.95 -7.06 -1.39
N ARG A 19 0.26 -6.74 -1.88
CA ARG A 19 1.14 -7.64 -2.65
C ARG A 19 0.41 -8.34 -3.81
N THR A 20 -0.40 -7.59 -4.55
CA THR A 20 -1.05 -8.12 -5.76
C THR A 20 -0.03 -8.25 -6.90
N LEU A 21 -0.22 -9.26 -7.77
CA LEU A 21 0.62 -9.46 -8.97
C LEU A 21 0.68 -8.20 -9.84
N ARG A 22 -0.44 -7.46 -9.93
CA ARG A 22 -0.53 -6.23 -10.72
C ARG A 22 0.38 -5.15 -10.13
N THR A 23 0.33 -4.93 -8.82
CA THR A 23 1.16 -3.94 -8.15
C THR A 23 2.64 -4.28 -8.30
N ASP A 24 3.03 -5.54 -8.12
CA ASP A 24 4.42 -5.98 -8.25
C ASP A 24 4.96 -5.79 -9.67
N LEU A 25 4.18 -6.14 -10.69
CA LEU A 25 4.56 -5.94 -12.08
C LEU A 25 4.70 -4.44 -12.42
N ILE A 26 3.81 -3.60 -11.91
CA ILE A 26 3.90 -2.15 -12.05
C ILE A 26 5.14 -1.61 -11.36
N LEU A 27 5.43 -2.01 -10.12
CA LEU A 27 6.60 -1.54 -9.36
C LEU A 27 7.91 -1.93 -10.06
N SER A 28 7.99 -3.16 -10.58
CA SER A 28 9.11 -3.62 -11.40
C SER A 28 9.31 -2.73 -12.62
N ARG A 29 8.23 -2.46 -13.36
CA ARG A 29 8.30 -1.63 -14.56
C ARG A 29 8.63 -0.17 -14.23
N LEU A 30 8.10 0.37 -13.14
CA LEU A 30 8.37 1.74 -12.69
C LEU A 30 9.83 1.93 -12.30
N LYS A 31 10.45 0.93 -11.67
CA LYS A 31 11.88 0.94 -11.34
C LYS A 31 12.75 1.06 -12.60
N ASP A 32 12.44 0.28 -13.64
CA ASP A 32 13.14 0.35 -14.92
C ASP A 32 12.97 1.71 -15.61
N ILE A 33 11.74 2.22 -15.67
CA ILE A 33 11.43 3.52 -16.28
C ILE A 33 12.12 4.65 -15.53
N GLN A 34 12.08 4.62 -14.19
CA GLN A 34 12.76 5.59 -13.34
C GLN A 34 14.27 5.60 -13.61
N ARG A 35 14.92 4.43 -13.70
CA ARG A 35 16.35 4.34 -14.01
C ARG A 35 16.68 5.03 -15.34
N ILE A 36 15.90 4.78 -16.39
CA ILE A 36 16.10 5.38 -17.72
C ILE A 36 15.85 6.89 -17.67
N ARG A 37 14.81 7.34 -16.96
CA ARG A 37 14.44 8.77 -16.92
C ARG A 37 15.33 9.62 -16.04
N ASN A 38 15.93 9.05 -15.01
CA ASN A 38 16.86 9.76 -14.14
C ASN A 38 18.18 10.12 -14.86
N GLN A 39 18.48 9.51 -16.00
CA GLN A 39 19.61 9.86 -16.87
C GLN A 39 19.25 10.96 -17.89
N LYS A 40 17.99 11.39 -17.96
CA LYS A 40 17.49 12.40 -18.92
C LYS A 40 17.17 13.71 -18.20
N THR A 41 16.72 14.70 -18.96
CA THR A 41 16.36 16.06 -18.47
C THR A 41 15.16 16.09 -17.53
N ARG A 42 14.32 15.05 -17.51
CA ARG A 42 13.08 15.01 -16.72
C ARG A 42 12.96 13.71 -15.90
N PRO A 43 13.60 13.63 -14.72
CA PRO A 43 13.55 12.45 -13.86
C PRO A 43 12.12 12.10 -13.44
N LEU A 44 11.87 10.81 -13.14
CA LEU A 44 10.59 10.32 -12.65
C LEU A 44 10.67 10.09 -11.14
N LYS A 45 9.78 10.72 -10.39
CA LYS A 45 9.61 10.44 -8.95
C LYS A 45 8.59 9.33 -8.77
N VAL A 46 8.90 8.35 -7.93
CA VAL A 46 8.00 7.25 -7.56
C VAL A 46 7.79 7.32 -6.05
N VAL A 47 6.55 7.34 -5.62
CA VAL A 47 6.14 7.27 -4.21
C VAL A 47 5.39 5.97 -4.01
N ILE A 48 5.77 5.21 -2.98
CA ILE A 48 5.14 3.94 -2.64
C ILE A 48 4.50 4.12 -1.27
N MET A 49 3.19 3.93 -1.19
CA MET A 49 2.41 4.04 0.03
C MET A 49 2.00 2.65 0.51
N SER A 50 2.09 2.44 1.82
CA SER A 50 1.82 1.17 2.48
C SER A 50 1.28 1.45 3.89
N ALA A 51 0.24 0.73 4.29
CA ALA A 51 -0.31 0.79 5.64
C ALA A 51 0.50 -0.04 6.66
N THR A 52 1.37 -0.95 6.19
CA THR A 52 2.13 -1.87 7.05
C THR A 52 3.60 -1.45 7.17
N LEU A 53 4.26 -1.98 8.21
CA LEU A 53 5.67 -1.75 8.52
C LEU A 53 6.64 -2.35 7.50
N ASP A 54 6.18 -3.07 6.46
CA ASP A 54 7.05 -3.73 5.45
C ASP A 54 7.80 -2.75 4.50
N ALA A 55 7.92 -1.49 4.87
CA ALA A 55 8.53 -0.42 4.08
C ALA A 55 10.02 -0.67 3.77
N GLU A 56 10.74 -1.41 4.62
CA GLU A 56 12.16 -1.72 4.43
C GLU A 56 12.37 -2.60 3.20
N LYS A 57 11.44 -3.52 2.91
CA LYS A 57 11.52 -4.37 1.70
C LYS A 57 11.42 -3.52 0.44
N PHE A 58 10.51 -2.54 0.43
CA PHE A 58 10.38 -1.60 -0.69
C PHE A 58 11.58 -0.68 -0.80
N SER A 59 12.10 -0.18 0.32
CA SER A 59 13.33 0.63 0.35
C SER A 59 14.52 -0.14 -0.25
N ALA A 60 14.76 -1.37 0.21
CA ALA A 60 15.82 -2.22 -0.32
C ALA A 60 15.63 -2.50 -1.82
N TYR A 61 14.40 -2.78 -2.25
CA TYR A 61 14.09 -2.99 -3.66
C TYR A 61 14.34 -1.72 -4.50
N PHE A 62 14.02 -0.52 -4.01
CA PHE A 62 14.27 0.76 -4.66
C PHE A 62 15.62 1.39 -4.25
N ASN A 63 16.68 0.58 -4.18
CA ASN A 63 18.06 1.06 -4.01
C ASN A 63 18.29 1.87 -2.71
N GLY A 64 17.64 1.49 -1.61
CA GLY A 64 17.74 2.19 -0.34
C GLY A 64 16.92 3.50 -0.30
N ALA A 65 15.79 3.54 -1.00
CA ALA A 65 14.92 4.70 -1.03
C ALA A 65 14.51 5.15 0.39
N LYS A 66 14.45 6.47 0.60
CA LYS A 66 14.09 7.05 1.91
C LYS A 66 12.70 6.60 2.34
N ILE A 67 12.60 6.04 3.53
CA ILE A 67 11.33 5.70 4.18
C ILE A 67 10.86 6.91 4.99
N VAL A 68 9.56 7.21 4.89
CA VAL A 68 8.90 8.25 5.69
C VAL A 68 7.73 7.60 6.41
N TYR A 69 7.74 7.64 7.74
CA TYR A 69 6.63 7.18 8.56
C TYR A 69 5.74 8.36 8.93
N VAL A 70 4.46 8.23 8.66
CA VAL A 70 3.43 9.20 9.08
C VAL A 70 2.66 8.54 10.22
N GLN A 71 2.77 9.09 11.44
CA GLN A 71 1.98 8.60 12.56
C GLN A 71 0.51 8.96 12.36
N GLY A 72 -0.34 7.92 12.26
CA GLY A 72 -1.77 8.08 12.36
C GLY A 72 -2.20 8.46 13.77
N ARG A 73 -3.34 9.14 13.90
CA ARG A 73 -4.00 9.33 15.20
C ARG A 73 -4.96 8.18 15.42
N GLN A 74 -4.62 7.28 16.33
CA GLN A 74 -5.52 6.21 16.76
C GLN A 74 -6.24 6.67 18.04
N TYR A 75 -7.56 6.52 18.06
CA TYR A 75 -8.35 6.65 19.28
C TYR A 75 -8.48 5.27 19.91
N PRO A 76 -8.54 5.16 21.26
CA PRO A 76 -8.70 3.87 21.91
C PRO A 76 -10.01 3.21 21.45
N VAL A 77 -9.91 1.99 20.93
CA VAL A 77 -11.05 1.17 20.52
C VAL A 77 -11.20 0.01 21.50
N LYS A 78 -12.40 -0.18 22.04
CA LYS A 78 -12.71 -1.32 22.89
C LYS A 78 -13.04 -2.53 22.01
N ILE A 79 -12.31 -3.63 22.20
CA ILE A 79 -12.50 -4.87 21.47
C ILE A 79 -13.38 -5.81 22.32
N TYR A 80 -14.41 -6.39 21.71
CA TYR A 80 -15.27 -7.41 22.31
C TYR A 80 -15.11 -8.72 21.53
N TYR A 81 -15.11 -9.83 22.26
CA TYR A 81 -15.03 -11.18 21.69
C TYR A 81 -16.29 -11.96 22.07
N THR A 82 -16.70 -12.90 21.22
CA THR A 82 -17.76 -13.85 21.58
C THR A 82 -17.25 -14.80 22.64
N SER A 83 -18.13 -15.22 23.57
CA SER A 83 -17.76 -16.17 24.62
C SER A 83 -17.39 -17.55 24.07
N GLU A 84 -17.98 -17.92 22.93
CA GLU A 84 -17.74 -19.19 22.24
C GLU A 84 -17.61 -18.95 20.72
N PRO A 85 -16.92 -19.84 19.98
CA PRO A 85 -16.85 -19.78 18.52
C PRO A 85 -18.24 -19.85 17.88
N GLN A 86 -18.52 -18.97 16.92
CA GLN A 86 -19.79 -18.94 16.20
C GLN A 86 -19.69 -19.80 14.94
N GLN A 87 -20.61 -20.76 14.76
CA GLN A 87 -20.64 -21.60 13.55
C GLN A 87 -21.04 -20.80 12.31
N ASP A 88 -21.97 -19.86 12.46
CA ASP A 88 -22.39 -18.93 11.42
C ASP A 88 -21.93 -17.50 11.77
N PHE A 89 -20.84 -17.06 11.13
CA PHE A 89 -20.29 -15.72 11.34
C PHE A 89 -21.17 -14.62 10.72
N LEU A 90 -21.96 -14.94 9.69
CA LEU A 90 -22.83 -13.98 9.02
C LEU A 90 -24.03 -13.66 9.91
N GLU A 91 -24.68 -14.68 10.46
CA GLU A 91 -25.80 -14.50 11.39
C GLU A 91 -25.35 -13.79 12.68
N ALA A 92 -24.22 -14.21 13.27
CA ALA A 92 -23.68 -13.58 14.46
C ALA A 92 -23.27 -12.11 14.21
N GLY A 93 -22.67 -11.82 13.05
CA GLY A 93 -22.34 -10.46 12.63
C GLY A 93 -23.58 -9.59 12.46
N LEU A 94 -24.63 -10.11 11.84
CA LEU A 94 -25.90 -9.40 11.65
C LEU A 94 -26.59 -9.11 12.99
N LYS A 95 -26.64 -10.09 13.90
CA LYS A 95 -27.16 -9.89 15.27
C LYS A 95 -26.38 -8.81 16.02
N THR A 96 -25.05 -8.85 15.94
CA THR A 96 -24.18 -7.85 16.59
C THR A 96 -24.43 -6.45 16.02
N PHE A 97 -24.56 -6.33 14.70
CA PHE A 97 -24.88 -5.07 14.03
C PHE A 97 -26.18 -4.46 14.57
N PHE A 98 -27.25 -5.26 14.66
CA PHE A 98 -28.54 -4.82 15.20
C PHE A 98 -28.55 -4.56 16.71
N GLN A 99 -27.62 -5.12 17.47
CA GLN A 99 -27.46 -4.81 18.90
C GLN A 99 -26.72 -3.49 19.15
N LEU A 100 -25.87 -3.07 18.20
CA LEU A 100 -25.07 -1.84 18.28
C LEU A 100 -25.81 -0.60 17.75
N HIS A 101 -26.87 -0.77 16.95
CA HIS A 101 -27.70 0.29 16.38
C HIS A 101 -29.05 0.35 17.08
#